data_AF-U7UTL3-F1
#
_entry.id   AF-U7UTL3-F1
#
_cell.length_a   1.000
_cell.length_b   1.000
_cell.length_c   1.000
_cell.angle_alpha   90.00
_cell.angle_beta   90.00
_cell.angle_gamma   90.00
#
_symmetry.space_group_name_H-M   'P 1'
#
loop_
_entity.id
_entity.type
_entity.pdbx_description
1 polymer ?
#
loop_
_entity_poly.entity_id
_entity_poly.type
_entity_poly.pdbx_seq_one_letter_code
_entity_poly.pdbx_strand_id
1 'polypeptide(L)'
;MNNRPFRVEGLDLNEGIEGFKEGQLVLYEGTFGFEVGKIKKLKGKRRAYVWYHSGDTAALTDLKLLNPIVNDYCIKDLLNKGVENEV
;
A
#
# COMPACT_ATOMS: atom_id res chain seq x y z
N MET A 1 -38.09 -14.15 20.72
CA MET A 1 -36.97 -13.19 20.76
C MET A 1 -35.77 -13.86 20.10
N ASN A 2 -35.34 -13.38 18.92
CA ASN A 2 -34.17 -13.88 18.20
C ASN A 2 -33.32 -12.68 17.76
N ASN A 3 -32.56 -12.10 18.69
CA ASN A 3 -31.56 -11.10 18.35
C ASN A 3 -30.24 -11.82 18.09
N ARG A 4 -29.94 -12.11 16.82
CA ARG A 4 -28.55 -12.34 16.42
C ARG A 4 -27.88 -10.96 16.41
N PRO A 5 -26.93 -10.68 17.31
CA PRO A 5 -26.30 -9.37 17.36
C PRO A 5 -25.33 -9.31 16.17
N PHE A 6 -25.61 -8.40 15.24
CA PHE A 6 -24.73 -7.97 14.14
C PHE A 6 -24.56 -8.94 12.97
N ARG A 7 -25.32 -8.70 11.91
CA ARG A 7 -24.96 -9.11 10.55
C ARG A 7 -23.88 -8.15 10.07
N VAL A 8 -22.62 -8.57 10.14
CA VAL A 8 -21.52 -7.85 9.47
C VAL A 8 -21.75 -8.08 7.98
N GLU A 9 -22.25 -7.07 7.28
CA GLU A 9 -22.26 -7.08 5.81
C GLU A 9 -20.82 -7.37 5.37
N GLY A 10 -20.66 -8.39 4.52
CA GLY A 10 -19.36 -8.95 4.21
C GLY A 10 -18.39 -7.87 3.78
N LEU A 11 -17.47 -7.50 4.67
CA LEU A 11 -16.26 -6.78 4.31
C LEU A 11 -15.64 -7.61 3.20
N ASP A 12 -15.56 -7.07 1.98
CA ASP A 12 -15.06 -7.80 0.84
C ASP A 12 -13.66 -8.32 1.17
N LEU A 13 -13.56 -9.64 1.44
CA LEU A 13 -12.34 -10.27 1.96
C LEU A 13 -11.27 -10.43 0.86
N ASN A 14 -11.54 -9.90 -0.33
CA ASN A 14 -10.73 -10.07 -1.53
C ASN A 14 -9.96 -8.81 -1.93
N GLU A 15 -10.36 -7.62 -1.49
CA GLU A 15 -9.56 -6.41 -1.69
C GLU A 15 -8.50 -6.33 -0.59
N GLY A 16 -7.24 -6.50 -0.96
CA GLY A 16 -6.19 -6.28 0.03
C GLY A 16 -4.77 -6.22 -0.52
N ILE A 17 -4.47 -6.87 -1.64
CA ILE A 17 -3.14 -6.80 -2.27
C ILE A 17 -3.12 -6.13 -3.65
N GLU A 18 -4.28 -5.84 -4.26
CA GLU A 18 -4.31 -5.15 -5.55
C GLU A 18 -3.59 -3.80 -5.42
N GLY A 19 -2.48 -3.64 -6.16
CA GLY A 19 -1.64 -2.44 -6.11
C GLY A 19 -0.39 -2.51 -5.23
N PHE A 20 -0.17 -3.61 -4.48
CA PHE A 20 1.03 -3.80 -3.66
C PHE A 20 1.96 -4.89 -4.19
N LYS A 21 3.27 -4.59 -4.22
CA LYS A 21 4.32 -5.55 -4.58
C LYS A 21 5.51 -5.49 -3.61
N GLU A 22 6.23 -6.59 -3.51
CA GLU A 22 7.50 -6.62 -2.77
C GLU A 22 8.51 -5.63 -3.37
N GLY A 23 9.25 -4.96 -2.51
CA GLY A 23 10.19 -3.91 -2.87
C GLY A 23 9.58 -2.53 -3.14
N GLN A 24 8.26 -2.40 -3.16
CA GLN A 24 7.58 -1.12 -3.38
C GLN A 24 7.75 -0.17 -2.18
N LEU A 25 7.89 1.13 -2.47
CA LEU A 25 7.82 2.18 -1.47
C LEU A 25 6.36 2.50 -1.13
N VAL A 26 6.10 2.65 0.15
CA VAL A 26 4.78 2.93 0.70
C VAL A 26 4.87 4.03 1.75
N LEU A 27 3.80 4.79 1.86
CA LEU A 27 3.58 5.73 2.96
C LEU A 27 2.64 5.07 3.96
N TYR A 28 3.09 4.89 5.19
CA TYR A 28 2.26 4.50 6.32
C TYR A 28 1.63 5.74 6.94
N GLU A 29 0.32 5.67 7.18
CA GLU A 29 -0.45 6.68 7.91
C GLU A 29 -0.91 6.10 9.25
N GLY A 30 -0.18 6.43 10.30
CA GLY A 30 -0.46 5.98 11.66
C GLY A 30 -1.03 7.10 12.54
N THR A 31 -1.48 6.73 13.74
CA THR A 31 -2.02 7.67 14.74
C THR A 31 -1.07 8.80 15.11
N PHE A 32 0.25 8.57 15.01
CA PHE A 32 1.29 9.52 15.40
C PHE A 32 1.99 10.19 14.22
N GLY A 33 1.45 10.04 13.01
CA GLY A 33 1.96 10.69 11.80
C GLY A 33 2.27 9.72 10.66
N PHE A 34 3.05 10.22 9.71
CA PHE A 34 3.39 9.51 8.49
C PHE A 34 4.80 8.95 8.54
N GLU A 35 4.99 7.78 7.96
CA GLU A 35 6.31 7.19 7.82
C GLU A 35 6.48 6.51 6.46
N VAL A 36 7.66 6.67 5.85
CA VAL A 36 7.98 5.98 4.60
C VAL A 36 8.54 4.60 4.92
N GLY A 37 8.06 3.60 4.19
CA GLY A 37 8.54 2.25 4.28
C GLY A 37 8.73 1.57 2.94
N LYS A 38 9.40 0.42 2.96
CA LYS A 38 9.55 -0.48 1.82
C LYS A 38 8.95 -1.84 2.15
N ILE A 39 8.07 -2.34 1.28
CA ILE A 39 7.52 -3.68 1.45
C ILE A 39 8.65 -4.70 1.31
N LYS A 40 8.92 -5.45 2.39
CA LYS A 40 9.86 -6.56 2.39
C LYS A 40 9.22 -7.82 1.79
N LYS A 41 8.02 -8.14 2.27
CA LYS A 41 7.33 -9.38 1.93
C LYS A 41 5.83 -9.24 2.14
N LEU A 42 5.02 -9.67 1.17
CA LEU A 42 3.57 -9.75 1.36
C LEU A 42 3.22 -10.96 2.23
N LYS A 43 2.25 -10.80 3.14
CA LYS A 43 1.81 -11.86 4.05
C LYS A 43 0.29 -12.04 4.01
N GLY A 44 -0.13 -13.06 3.26
CA GLY A 44 -1.54 -13.33 3.04
C GLY A 44 -2.18 -12.21 2.20
N LYS A 45 -3.49 -12.01 2.38
CA LYS A 45 -4.26 -11.07 1.54
C LYS A 45 -4.26 -9.62 2.02
N ARG A 46 -3.87 -9.34 3.28
CA ARG A 46 -4.15 -8.04 3.93
C ARG A 46 -2.99 -7.43 4.69
N ARG A 47 -1.84 -8.10 4.72
CA ARG A 47 -0.70 -7.64 5.53
C ARG A 47 0.59 -7.74 4.74
N ALA A 48 1.56 -6.91 5.14
CA ALA A 48 2.91 -6.97 4.64
C ALA A 48 3.91 -6.75 5.76
N TYR A 49 5.08 -7.37 5.64
CA TYR A 49 6.25 -6.96 6.40
C TYR A 49 6.85 -5.73 5.71
N VAL A 50 6.96 -4.64 6.44
CA VAL A 50 7.44 -3.35 5.93
C VAL A 50 8.65 -2.89 6.72
N TRP A 51 9.72 -2.55 6.01
CA TRP A 51 10.89 -1.86 6.57
C TRP A 51 10.64 -0.37 6.59
N TYR A 52 10.44 0.19 7.76
CA TYR A 52 10.23 1.61 7.94
C TYR A 52 11.55 2.37 8.07
N HIS A 53 11.58 3.62 7.64
CA HIS A 53 12.79 4.44 7.63
C HIS A 53 13.44 4.59 9.01
N SER A 54 12.64 4.75 10.07
CA SER A 54 13.16 4.91 11.44
C SER A 54 13.44 3.58 12.16
N GLY A 55 13.10 2.44 11.55
CA GLY A 55 13.06 1.14 12.21
C GLY A 55 14.20 0.20 11.82
N ASP A 56 14.73 -0.52 12.81
CA ASP A 56 15.77 -1.56 12.61
C ASP A 56 15.22 -2.95 12.30
N THR A 57 13.89 -3.15 12.34
CA THR A 57 13.24 -4.41 11.95
C THR A 57 11.98 -4.17 11.11
N ALA A 58 11.63 -5.15 10.26
CA ALA A 58 10.40 -5.07 9.47
C ALA A 58 9.17 -5.33 10.35
N ALA A 59 8.24 -4.40 10.38
CA ALA A 59 6.99 -4.51 11.11
C ALA A 59 5.88 -5.14 10.24
N LEU A 60 5.05 -6.00 10.85
CA LEU A 60 3.88 -6.57 10.17
C LEU A 60 2.74 -5.54 10.19
N THR A 61 2.41 -4.98 9.05
CA THR A 61 1.43 -3.89 8.91
C THR A 61 0.23 -4.32 8.06
N ASP A 62 -0.96 -3.84 8.39
CA ASP A 62 -2.16 -4.01 7.55
C ASP A 62 -2.05 -3.10 6.31
N LEU A 63 -2.32 -3.67 5.14
CA LEU A 63 -2.22 -2.97 3.85
C LEU A 63 -3.18 -1.77 3.76
N LYS A 64 -4.25 -1.76 4.55
CA LYS A 64 -5.19 -0.62 4.64
C LYS A 64 -4.57 0.66 5.22
N LEU A 65 -3.46 0.55 5.94
CA LEU A 65 -2.75 1.68 6.52
C LEU A 65 -1.62 2.18 5.60
N LEU A 66 -1.46 1.56 4.44
CA LEU A 66 -0.40 1.86 3.49
C LEU A 66 -0.99 2.52 2.26
N ASN A 67 -0.34 3.58 1.82
CA ASN A 67 -0.59 4.20 0.52
C ASN A 67 0.61 3.92 -0.39
N PRO A 68 0.39 3.37 -1.60
CA PRO A 68 1.48 3.11 -2.53
C PRO A 68 2.10 4.44 -2.99
N ILE A 69 3.43 4.56 -2.90
CA ILE A 69 4.13 5.72 -3.47
C ILE A 69 4.37 5.41 -4.95
N VAL A 70 3.66 6.15 -5.81
CA VAL A 70 3.76 6.05 -7.27
C VAL A 70 4.37 7.33 -7.83
N ASN A 71 5.23 7.20 -8.84
CA ASN A 71 5.90 8.35 -9.47
C ASN A 71 5.18 8.78 -10.75
N ASP A 72 3.86 8.98 -10.65
CA ASP A 72 2.99 9.22 -11.81
C ASP A 72 3.39 10.47 -12.59
N TYR A 73 3.86 11.52 -11.90
CA TYR A 73 4.32 12.75 -12.54
C TYR A 73 5.58 12.53 -13.38
N CYS A 74 6.59 11.82 -12.87
CA CYS A 74 7.80 11.52 -13.64
C CYS A 74 7.51 10.63 -14.86
N ILE A 75 6.62 9.65 -14.71
CA ILE A 75 6.21 8.79 -15.81
C ILE A 75 5.52 9.60 -16.92
N LYS A 76 4.58 10.49 -16.56
CA LYS A 76 3.93 11.39 -17.51
C LYS A 76 4.92 12.31 -18.22
N ASP A 77 5.87 12.90 -17.48
CA ASP A 77 6.90 13.77 -18.05
C ASP A 77 7.79 13.03 -19.06
N LEU A 78 8.22 11.81 -18.72
CA LEU A 78 9.00 10.96 -19.63
C LEU A 78 8.24 10.58 -20.91
N LEU A 79 6.95 10.24 -20.79
CA LEU A 79 6.11 9.91 -21.95
C LEU A 79 5.93 11.12 -22.87
N ASN A 80 5.68 12.31 -22.31
CA ASN A 80 5.54 13.54 -23.09
C ASN A 80 6.82 13.88 -23.86
N LYS A 81 7.99 13.73 -23.24
CA LYS A 81 9.30 13.93 -23.89
C LYS A 81 9.56 12.95 -25.04
N GLY A 82 9.01 11.73 -24.98
CA GLY A 82 9.14 10.76 -26.07
C GLY A 82 8.41 11.19 -27.35
N VAL A 83 7.23 11.79 -27.21
CA VAL A 83 6.36 12.20 -28.32
C VAL A 83 6.92 13.41 -29.09
N GLU A 84 7.59 14.33 -28.39
CA GLU A 84 8.20 15.51 -29.02
C GLU A 84 9.38 15.18 -29.96
N ASN A 85 9.96 13.98 -29.85
CA ASN A 85 11.13 13.55 -30.63
C ASN A 85 10.78 12.73 -31.90
N GLU A 86 9.50 12.52 -32.22
CA GLU A 86 9.05 11.77 -33.42
C GLU A 86 8.56 12.69 -34.57
N VAL A 87 9.01 13.95 -34.62
CA VAL A 87 8.64 14.93 -35.69
C VAL A 87 9.83 15.27 -36.58
#